data_AF-A0A640KQ02-F1
#
_entry.id   AF-A0A640KQ02-F1
#
_cell.length_a   1.000
_cell.length_b   1.000
_cell.length_c   1.000
_cell.angle_alpha   90.00
_cell.angle_beta   90.00
_cell.angle_gamma   90.00
#
_symmetry.space_group_name_H-M   'P 1'
#
loop_
_entity.id
_entity.type
_entity.pdbx_description
1 polymer ?
#
loop_
_entity_poly.entity_id
_entity_poly.type
_entity_poly.pdbx_seq_one_letter_code
_entity_poly.pdbx_strand_id
1 'polypeptide(L)'
;MLRTTHVSWASTAKGYMNRVMVYAHRRRKARYLAPKNAHVRSPLAHKMPEEYGNTWDPRSGVEWHNRMRNRNHYRHWPWARWTDDPIRFHQDNICRRTVSASSAVANYGTPEWNYYAEVGQEYATPSHFPLSYTAPFIYQYTAQCWSREDLQSYLARIEQNSGIRTIADVVSMKEELYTWWHSAAMNAIPLGVLQHLELVSCDIVAQNARKSYRIEQHERGILRTPEMERYYALPHLRGPSMPVKLAQPSGKYPSGKFTQMMEAVEIHPLQKPDARYKHNMYPV
;
A
#
# COMPACT_ATOMS: atom_id res chain seq x y z
N MET A 1 47.09 -73.25 -43.63
CA MET A 1 45.83 -72.59 -44.04
C MET A 1 44.83 -72.68 -42.89
N LEU A 2 44.42 -71.56 -42.31
CA LEU A 2 43.10 -71.33 -41.69
C LEU A 2 42.89 -69.81 -41.57
N ARG A 3 41.67 -69.39 -41.90
CA ARG A 3 41.25 -68.03 -42.24
C ARG A 3 41.20 -67.08 -41.05
N THR A 4 41.38 -65.81 -41.39
CA THR A 4 41.12 -64.58 -40.65
C THR A 4 39.69 -64.47 -40.10
N THR A 5 39.57 -63.89 -38.91
CA THR A 5 38.42 -63.07 -38.50
C THR A 5 38.92 -61.82 -37.76
N HIS A 6 39.14 -60.74 -38.51
CA HIS A 6 39.21 -59.41 -37.91
C HIS A 6 37.82 -59.04 -37.41
N VAL A 7 37.65 -58.88 -36.10
CA VAL A 7 36.46 -58.24 -35.54
C VAL A 7 36.52 -56.77 -35.92
N SER A 8 35.79 -56.44 -36.96
CA SER A 8 35.39 -55.08 -37.26
C SER A 8 33.97 -54.87 -36.70
N TRP A 9 33.62 -53.59 -36.54
CA TRP A 9 32.31 -53.00 -36.17
C TRP A 9 32.18 -52.72 -34.66
N ALA A 10 31.95 -51.49 -34.19
CA ALA A 10 31.19 -50.40 -34.80
C ALA A 10 31.80 -49.01 -34.53
N SER A 11 32.54 -48.50 -35.52
CA SER A 11 32.72 -47.08 -35.77
C SER A 11 31.58 -46.55 -36.67
N THR A 12 30.32 -46.75 -36.28
CA THR A 12 29.16 -46.35 -37.11
C THR A 12 27.94 -45.91 -36.30
N ALA A 13 28.12 -44.96 -35.39
CA ALA A 13 27.01 -44.12 -34.93
C ALA A 13 27.16 -42.70 -35.51
N LYS A 14 27.22 -42.59 -36.85
CA LYS A 14 27.09 -41.33 -37.57
C LYS A 14 25.63 -40.87 -37.51
N GLY A 15 25.40 -39.63 -37.09
CA GLY A 15 24.16 -38.90 -37.38
C GLY A 15 23.21 -38.72 -36.19
N TYR A 16 22.55 -39.78 -35.72
CA TYR A 16 21.37 -39.64 -34.84
C TYR A 16 21.65 -39.80 -33.34
N MET A 17 22.32 -40.89 -32.92
CA MET A 17 22.66 -41.10 -31.50
C MET A 17 23.64 -40.04 -30.96
N ASN A 18 24.57 -39.58 -31.80
CA ASN A 18 25.48 -38.50 -31.44
C ASN A 18 24.76 -37.15 -31.35
N ARG A 19 23.72 -36.88 -32.15
CA ARG A 19 22.89 -35.68 -31.99
C ARG A 19 22.08 -35.71 -30.71
N VAL A 20 21.49 -36.85 -30.33
CA VAL A 20 20.77 -36.99 -29.06
C VAL A 20 21.72 -36.86 -27.86
N MET A 21 22.90 -37.48 -27.91
CA MET A 21 23.93 -37.36 -26.88
C MET A 21 24.51 -35.95 -26.81
N VAL A 22 24.76 -35.27 -27.93
CA VAL A 22 25.20 -33.87 -27.98
C VAL A 22 24.08 -32.93 -27.53
N TYR A 23 22.81 -33.21 -27.86
CA TYR A 23 21.66 -32.42 -27.43
C TYR A 23 21.40 -32.60 -25.92
N ALA A 24 21.50 -33.82 -25.41
CA ALA A 24 21.44 -34.14 -23.98
C ALA A 24 22.65 -33.56 -23.24
N HIS A 25 23.84 -33.60 -23.81
CA HIS A 25 25.05 -33.01 -23.25
C HIS A 25 25.01 -31.48 -23.29
N ARG A 26 24.48 -30.87 -24.36
CA ARG A 26 24.20 -29.42 -24.44
C ARG A 26 23.08 -29.00 -23.48
N ARG A 27 22.03 -29.81 -23.27
CA ARG A 27 21.02 -29.57 -22.22
C ARG A 27 21.63 -29.69 -20.81
N ARG A 28 22.49 -30.68 -20.58
CA ARG A 28 23.25 -30.82 -19.32
C ARG A 28 24.21 -29.65 -19.11
N LYS A 29 24.98 -29.23 -20.12
CA LYS A 29 25.86 -28.05 -20.05
C LYS A 29 25.08 -26.74 -19.95
N ALA A 30 23.92 -26.59 -20.60
CA ALA A 30 23.07 -25.40 -20.49
C ALA A 30 22.43 -25.23 -19.10
N ARG A 31 22.37 -26.28 -18.28
CA ARG A 31 22.10 -26.13 -16.84
C ARG A 31 23.22 -25.39 -16.10
N TYR A 32 24.45 -25.47 -16.60
CA TYR A 32 25.67 -24.95 -15.95
C TYR A 32 26.33 -23.77 -16.68
N LEU A 33 25.90 -23.43 -17.90
CA LEU A 33 26.41 -22.26 -18.61
C LEU A 33 25.87 -20.99 -17.95
N ALA A 34 26.79 -20.08 -17.62
CA ALA A 34 26.45 -18.77 -17.10
C ALA A 34 25.53 -18.03 -18.09
N PRO A 35 24.53 -17.29 -17.60
CA PRO A 35 23.68 -16.46 -18.45
C PRO A 35 24.54 -15.44 -19.23
N LYS A 36 24.16 -15.13 -20.47
CA LYS A 36 24.89 -14.14 -21.29
C LYS A 36 24.91 -12.79 -20.57
N ASN A 37 26.09 -12.16 -20.46
CA ASN A 37 26.33 -10.94 -19.69
C ASN A 37 25.34 -9.78 -19.97
N ALA A 38 24.88 -9.64 -21.22
CA ALA A 38 23.93 -8.58 -21.60
C ALA A 38 22.56 -8.70 -20.91
N HIS A 39 22.08 -9.93 -20.63
CA HIS A 39 20.80 -10.14 -19.94
C HIS A 39 20.90 -9.98 -18.41
N VAL A 40 22.12 -9.82 -17.90
CA VAL A 40 22.41 -9.89 -16.47
C VAL A 40 22.74 -8.52 -15.89
N ARG A 41 23.24 -7.58 -16.71
CA ARG A 41 23.63 -6.22 -16.30
C ARG A 41 22.52 -5.18 -16.48
N SER A 42 21.40 -5.55 -17.09
CA SER A 42 20.26 -4.64 -17.23
C SER A 42 19.62 -4.37 -15.86
N PRO A 43 19.22 -3.12 -15.56
CA PRO A 43 18.44 -2.79 -14.35
C PRO A 43 17.10 -3.53 -14.25
N LEU A 44 16.60 -4.04 -15.38
CA LEU A 44 15.35 -4.81 -15.50
C LEU A 44 15.55 -6.32 -15.32
N ALA A 45 16.81 -6.78 -15.22
CA ALA A 45 17.10 -8.20 -15.09
C ALA A 45 16.48 -8.78 -13.81
N HIS A 46 15.85 -9.94 -13.93
CA HIS A 46 15.33 -10.75 -12.81
C HIS A 46 14.29 -10.08 -11.90
N LYS A 47 13.69 -8.99 -12.37
CA LYS A 47 12.55 -8.33 -11.72
C LYS A 47 11.24 -8.72 -12.39
N MET A 48 10.16 -8.67 -11.64
CA MET A 48 8.82 -8.65 -12.24
C MET A 48 8.54 -7.28 -12.83
N PRO A 49 7.70 -7.15 -13.87
CA PRO A 49 7.42 -5.86 -14.50
C PRO A 49 6.95 -4.77 -13.54
N GLU A 50 6.18 -5.14 -12.51
CA GLU A 50 5.71 -4.24 -11.45
C GLU A 50 6.85 -3.64 -10.62
N GLU A 51 7.97 -4.34 -10.48
CA GLU A 51 9.15 -3.89 -9.71
C GLU A 51 10.13 -3.06 -10.54
N TYR A 52 9.88 -2.84 -11.83
CA TYR A 52 10.82 -2.11 -12.70
C TYR A 52 11.04 -0.66 -12.29
N GLY A 53 10.04 -0.02 -11.66
CA GLY A 53 10.18 1.32 -11.11
C GLY A 53 11.22 1.43 -9.99
N ASN A 54 11.51 0.31 -9.30
CA ASN A 54 12.49 0.27 -8.21
C ASN A 54 13.91 0.17 -8.77
N THR A 55 14.51 1.30 -9.15
CA THR A 55 15.89 1.34 -9.69
C THR A 55 16.97 1.16 -8.62
N TRP A 56 16.64 1.40 -7.35
CA TRP A 56 17.55 1.39 -6.20
C TRP A 56 17.98 -0.02 -5.74
N ASP A 57 17.19 -1.06 -6.02
CA ASP A 57 17.57 -2.47 -5.79
C ASP A 57 17.75 -3.21 -7.12
N PRO A 58 18.91 -3.12 -7.78
CA PRO A 58 19.16 -3.86 -9.02
C PRO A 58 19.38 -5.36 -8.73
N ARG A 59 18.40 -6.21 -9.07
CA ARG A 59 18.51 -7.69 -9.08
C ARG A 59 19.34 -8.25 -10.25
N SER A 60 20.38 -7.52 -10.61
CA SER A 60 21.33 -7.85 -11.67
C SER A 60 22.38 -8.86 -11.16
N GLY A 61 23.09 -9.53 -12.06
CA GLY A 61 24.16 -10.47 -11.67
C GLY A 61 23.83 -11.96 -11.80
N VAL A 62 24.88 -12.77 -11.96
CA VAL A 62 24.78 -14.23 -12.15
C VAL A 62 24.22 -14.92 -10.90
N GLU A 63 24.50 -14.35 -9.73
CA GLU A 63 23.98 -14.84 -8.46
C GLU A 63 22.46 -14.73 -8.38
N TRP A 64 21.90 -13.54 -8.63
CA TRP A 64 20.46 -13.32 -8.69
C TRP A 64 19.77 -14.19 -9.74
N HIS A 65 20.41 -14.39 -10.90
CA HIS A 65 19.94 -15.36 -11.89
C HIS A 65 19.81 -16.77 -11.31
N ASN A 66 20.81 -17.23 -10.56
CA ASN A 66 20.83 -18.57 -9.98
C ASN A 66 19.87 -18.69 -8.80
N ARG A 67 19.71 -17.65 -7.98
CA ARG A 67 18.71 -17.58 -6.90
C ARG A 67 17.30 -17.70 -7.45
N MET A 68 16.92 -16.86 -8.41
CA MET A 68 15.57 -16.87 -9.00
C MET A 68 15.24 -18.16 -9.77
N ARG A 69 16.25 -18.87 -10.26
CA ARG A 69 16.08 -20.18 -10.93
C ARG A 69 16.37 -21.37 -10.03
N ASN A 70 16.60 -21.17 -8.74
CA ASN A 70 16.93 -22.20 -7.75
C ASN A 70 18.02 -23.17 -8.24
N ARG A 71 19.15 -22.63 -8.73
CA ARG A 71 20.28 -23.40 -9.26
C ARG A 71 21.42 -23.53 -8.25
N ASN A 72 22.18 -24.62 -8.37
CA ASN A 72 23.41 -24.88 -7.60
C ASN A 72 23.19 -24.73 -6.09
N HIS A 73 23.91 -23.81 -5.46
CA HIS A 73 23.89 -23.55 -4.02
C HIS A 73 22.54 -22.95 -3.56
N TYR A 74 21.75 -22.40 -4.49
CA TYR A 74 20.43 -21.80 -4.23
C TYR A 74 19.25 -22.73 -4.50
N ARG A 75 19.47 -24.05 -4.56
CA ARG A 75 18.42 -25.03 -4.87
C ARG A 75 17.16 -24.90 -3.99
N HIS A 76 17.32 -24.48 -2.74
CA HIS A 76 16.24 -24.32 -1.77
C HIS A 76 16.04 -22.87 -1.31
N TRP A 77 16.35 -21.89 -2.16
CA TRP A 77 16.17 -20.47 -1.85
C TRP A 77 14.68 -20.09 -1.67
N PRO A 78 14.34 -19.14 -0.78
CA PRO A 78 15.17 -18.62 0.31
C PRO A 78 15.28 -19.63 1.47
N TRP A 79 16.36 -19.53 2.25
CA TRP A 79 16.63 -20.45 3.37
C TRP A 79 15.81 -20.15 4.62
N ALA A 80 15.43 -18.90 4.84
CA ALA A 80 14.41 -18.51 5.80
C ALA A 80 13.16 -18.09 5.02
N ARG A 81 12.02 -18.66 5.36
CA ARG A 81 10.75 -18.48 4.65
C ARG A 81 9.68 -17.97 5.61
N TRP A 82 8.59 -17.46 5.04
CA TRP A 82 7.45 -16.95 5.80
C TRP A 82 6.86 -17.96 6.80
N THR A 83 6.95 -19.25 6.48
CA THR A 83 6.46 -20.34 7.32
C THR A 83 7.46 -20.79 8.38
N ASP A 84 8.54 -20.05 8.61
CA ASP A 84 9.49 -20.34 9.69
C ASP A 84 9.26 -19.28 10.79
N ASP A 85 8.63 -19.67 11.90
CA ASP A 85 8.46 -18.83 13.10
C ASP A 85 9.54 -19.24 14.13
N PRO A 86 10.67 -18.51 14.22
CA PRO A 86 11.75 -18.83 15.15
C PRO A 86 11.42 -18.41 16.60
N ILE A 87 10.34 -17.67 16.83
CA ILE A 87 9.96 -17.18 18.16
C ILE A 87 9.09 -18.24 18.85
N ARG A 88 8.08 -18.75 18.15
CA ARG A 88 7.10 -19.69 18.73
C ARG A 88 7.21 -21.10 18.20
N PHE A 89 8.00 -21.34 17.16
CA PHE A 89 8.16 -22.66 16.55
C PHE A 89 6.83 -23.31 16.13
N HIS A 90 5.84 -22.50 15.71
CA HIS A 90 4.48 -22.92 15.37
C HIS A 90 3.74 -23.64 16.50
N GLN A 91 4.03 -23.27 17.75
CA GLN A 91 3.33 -23.77 18.93
C GLN A 91 2.45 -22.68 19.54
N ASP A 92 1.27 -23.07 20.02
CA ASP A 92 0.37 -22.16 20.72
C ASP A 92 0.89 -21.89 22.12
N ASN A 93 1.13 -20.62 22.45
CA ASN A 93 1.63 -20.18 23.77
C ASN A 93 0.56 -20.19 24.88
N ILE A 94 -0.49 -20.99 24.73
CA ILE A 94 -1.62 -21.00 25.66
C ILE A 94 -1.22 -21.66 26.98
N CYS A 95 -1.32 -20.92 28.08
CA CYS A 95 -1.10 -21.46 29.41
C CYS A 95 -2.26 -22.38 29.83
N ARG A 96 -2.10 -23.69 29.60
CA ARG A 96 -3.05 -24.73 30.05
C ARG A 96 -2.77 -25.24 31.48
N ARG A 97 -1.81 -24.62 32.18
CA ARG A 97 -1.34 -25.03 33.52
C ARG A 97 -2.05 -24.22 34.63
N THR A 98 -3.36 -24.05 34.52
CA THR A 98 -4.16 -23.40 35.58
C THR A 98 -4.32 -24.36 36.77
N VAL A 99 -4.22 -23.82 38.01
CA VAL A 99 -4.27 -24.62 39.24
C VAL A 99 -5.65 -25.28 39.44
N SER A 100 -6.74 -24.60 39.07
CA SER A 100 -8.07 -25.17 39.05
C SER A 100 -8.54 -25.45 37.62
N ALA A 101 -9.14 -26.62 37.42
CA ALA A 101 -9.80 -26.98 36.16
C ALA A 101 -11.15 -26.26 35.97
N SER A 102 -11.69 -25.65 37.03
CA SER A 102 -12.97 -24.95 37.06
C SER A 102 -12.86 -23.44 36.81
N SER A 103 -11.65 -22.90 36.56
CA SER A 103 -11.51 -21.48 36.24
C SER A 103 -12.17 -21.17 34.90
N ALA A 104 -13.32 -20.50 34.96
CA ALA A 104 -14.05 -20.02 33.78
C ALA A 104 -13.30 -18.90 33.04
N VAL A 105 -12.36 -18.22 33.71
CA VAL A 105 -11.57 -17.11 33.17
C VAL A 105 -10.15 -17.61 32.89
N ALA A 106 -10.04 -18.54 31.96
CA ALA A 106 -8.74 -19.00 31.50
C ALA A 106 -8.09 -17.93 30.60
N ASN A 107 -6.75 -17.87 30.60
CA ASN A 107 -5.92 -16.90 29.85
C ASN A 107 -5.92 -17.20 28.33
N TYR A 108 -7.10 -17.41 27.75
CA TYR A 108 -7.29 -17.54 26.31
C TYR A 108 -7.39 -16.16 25.66
N GLY A 109 -7.01 -16.07 24.38
CA GLY A 109 -7.15 -14.84 23.59
C GLY A 109 -6.38 -13.65 24.14
N THR A 110 -5.23 -13.89 24.80
CA THR A 110 -4.30 -12.82 25.15
C THR A 110 -3.56 -12.41 23.88
N PRO A 111 -3.53 -11.13 23.49
CA PRO A 111 -2.88 -10.71 22.27
C PRO A 111 -1.36 -10.89 22.34
N GLU A 112 -0.78 -11.49 21.30
CA GLU A 112 0.66 -11.72 21.21
C GLU A 112 1.43 -10.51 20.66
N TRP A 113 0.77 -9.70 19.84
CA TRP A 113 1.25 -8.41 19.32
C TRP A 113 0.02 -7.51 19.07
N ASN A 114 0.20 -6.35 18.42
CA ASN A 114 -0.87 -5.38 18.33
C ASN A 114 -2.05 -5.82 17.42
N TYR A 115 -1.97 -6.80 16.52
CA TYR A 115 -3.01 -7.21 15.56
C TYR A 115 -3.63 -6.10 14.68
N TYR A 116 -4.22 -5.07 15.29
CA TYR A 116 -4.95 -3.98 14.65
C TYR A 116 -3.98 -3.01 13.96
N ALA A 117 -2.96 -2.53 14.67
CA ALA A 117 -2.01 -1.56 14.11
C ALA A 117 -1.19 -2.14 12.94
N GLU A 118 -0.81 -3.42 12.98
CA GLU A 118 -0.04 -4.05 11.91
C GLU A 118 -0.88 -4.35 10.66
N VAL A 119 -2.16 -4.71 10.84
CA VAL A 119 -3.05 -4.98 9.72
C VAL A 119 -3.55 -3.67 9.09
N GLY A 120 -3.81 -2.64 9.90
CA GLY A 120 -4.31 -1.36 9.42
C GLY A 120 -5.68 -1.47 8.75
N GLN A 121 -6.56 -2.31 9.31
CA GLN A 121 -7.91 -2.51 8.80
C GLN A 121 -8.67 -1.17 8.83
N GLU A 122 -9.43 -0.88 7.76
CA GLU A 122 -10.25 0.33 7.77
C GLU A 122 -11.49 0.15 8.64
N TYR A 123 -11.56 0.88 9.75
CA TYR A 123 -12.77 0.98 10.56
C TYR A 123 -13.71 2.08 10.04
N ALA A 124 -14.99 1.75 9.92
CA ALA A 124 -16.09 2.69 9.67
C ALA A 124 -16.80 3.10 10.97
N THR A 125 -16.11 3.02 12.11
CA THR A 125 -16.65 3.30 13.45
C THR A 125 -16.10 4.62 13.99
N PRO A 126 -16.95 5.65 14.18
CA PRO A 126 -16.57 6.88 14.87
C PRO A 126 -16.19 6.62 16.34
N SER A 127 -15.28 7.43 16.88
CA SER A 127 -14.77 7.25 18.24
C SER A 127 -15.81 7.42 19.36
N HIS A 128 -16.92 8.11 19.09
CA HIS A 128 -18.00 8.32 20.06
C HIS A 128 -19.01 7.17 20.11
N PHE A 129 -18.83 6.12 19.30
CA PHE A 129 -19.71 4.97 19.29
C PHE A 129 -19.51 4.09 20.54
N PRO A 130 -20.53 3.29 20.92
CA PRO A 130 -20.41 2.38 22.05
C PRO A 130 -19.43 1.23 21.76
N LEU A 131 -18.91 0.61 22.82
CA LEU A 131 -17.92 -0.47 22.79
C LEU A 131 -18.41 -1.69 22.02
N SER A 132 -19.72 -1.98 22.03
CA SER A 132 -20.32 -3.07 21.27
C SER A 132 -19.95 -3.10 19.78
N TYR A 133 -19.63 -1.96 19.17
CA TYR A 133 -19.18 -1.86 17.78
C TYR A 133 -17.77 -2.42 17.54
N THR A 134 -16.99 -2.65 18.59
CA THR A 134 -15.65 -3.24 18.51
C THR A 134 -15.67 -4.77 18.44
N ALA A 135 -16.76 -5.41 18.88
CA ALA A 135 -16.90 -6.87 18.91
C ALA A 135 -16.55 -7.59 17.60
N PRO A 136 -16.98 -7.11 16.40
CA PRO A 136 -16.65 -7.76 15.15
C PRO A 136 -15.14 -7.80 14.86
N PHE A 137 -14.41 -6.76 15.25
CA PHE A 137 -12.97 -6.65 15.03
C PHE A 137 -12.19 -7.52 16.02
N ILE A 138 -12.64 -7.59 17.28
CA ILE A 138 -12.08 -8.50 18.28
C ILE A 138 -12.29 -9.96 17.85
N TYR A 139 -13.51 -10.29 17.43
CA TYR A 139 -13.89 -11.64 17.03
C TYR A 139 -12.99 -12.23 15.92
N GLN A 140 -12.51 -11.42 14.97
CA GLN A 140 -11.64 -11.90 13.89
C GLN A 140 -10.36 -12.59 14.38
N TYR A 141 -9.81 -12.15 15.52
CA TYR A 141 -8.59 -12.71 16.11
C TYR A 141 -8.87 -13.70 17.24
N THR A 142 -10.09 -13.67 17.80
CA THR A 142 -10.43 -14.44 19.01
C THR A 142 -11.56 -15.45 18.80
N ALA A 143 -11.95 -15.75 17.55
CA ALA A 143 -13.08 -16.63 17.24
C ALA A 143 -12.94 -18.06 17.82
N GLN A 144 -11.72 -18.53 18.04
CA GLN A 144 -11.47 -19.82 18.69
C GLN A 144 -11.69 -19.78 20.21
N CYS A 145 -11.69 -18.59 20.80
CA CYS A 145 -11.79 -18.38 22.24
C CYS A 145 -13.21 -18.01 22.68
N TRP A 146 -13.86 -17.08 21.95
CA TRP A 146 -15.17 -16.53 22.32
C TRP A 146 -16.06 -16.39 21.11
N SER A 147 -17.37 -16.63 21.31
CA SER A 147 -18.36 -16.31 20.29
C SER A 147 -18.58 -14.80 20.19
N ARG A 148 -19.23 -14.37 19.10
CA ARG A 148 -19.60 -12.95 18.93
C ARG A 148 -20.58 -12.48 20.01
N GLU A 149 -21.48 -13.35 20.44
CA GLU A 149 -22.48 -13.07 21.49
C GLU A 149 -21.80 -12.92 22.85
N ASP A 150 -20.81 -13.76 23.16
CA ASP A 150 -20.00 -13.64 24.38
C ASP A 150 -19.29 -12.29 24.42
N LEU A 151 -18.62 -11.91 23.33
CA LEU A 151 -17.93 -10.62 23.22
C LEU A 151 -18.89 -9.45 23.41
N GLN A 152 -20.07 -9.48 22.76
CA GLN A 152 -21.08 -8.44 22.95
C GLN A 152 -21.56 -8.36 24.41
N SER A 153 -21.77 -9.50 25.06
CA SER A 153 -22.14 -9.57 26.48
C SER A 153 -21.05 -8.99 27.39
N TYR A 154 -19.78 -9.33 27.17
CA TYR A 154 -18.66 -8.78 27.93
C TYR A 154 -18.55 -7.27 27.75
N LEU A 155 -18.61 -6.77 26.51
CA LEU A 155 -18.53 -5.35 26.22
C LEU A 155 -19.72 -4.58 26.81
N ALA A 156 -20.93 -5.11 26.75
CA ALA A 156 -22.11 -4.51 27.37
C ALA A 156 -21.96 -4.44 28.90
N ARG A 157 -21.38 -5.45 29.54
CA ARG A 157 -21.07 -5.41 30.99
C ARG A 157 -20.04 -4.34 31.34
N ILE A 158 -19.02 -4.14 30.48
CA ILE A 158 -18.04 -3.06 30.65
C ILE A 158 -18.77 -1.71 30.58
N GLU A 159 -19.57 -1.50 29.54
CA GLU A 159 -20.33 -0.24 29.35
C GLU A 159 -21.23 0.09 30.54
N GLN A 160 -21.90 -0.92 31.11
CA GLN A 160 -22.83 -0.75 32.21
C GLN A 160 -22.14 -0.49 33.56
N ASN A 161 -21.05 -1.20 33.84
CA ASN A 161 -20.51 -1.30 35.20
C ASN A 161 -19.21 -0.51 35.43
N SER A 162 -18.48 -0.15 34.37
CA SER A 162 -17.20 0.57 34.49
C SER A 162 -17.33 2.10 34.40
N GLY A 163 -18.44 2.60 33.88
CA GLY A 163 -18.61 4.02 33.54
C GLY A 163 -18.00 4.43 32.19
N ILE A 164 -17.24 3.54 31.54
CA ILE A 164 -16.62 3.75 30.22
C ILE A 164 -17.59 3.28 29.15
N ARG A 165 -18.15 4.23 28.38
CA ARG A 165 -19.26 3.94 27.46
C ARG A 165 -18.85 3.98 25.99
N THR A 166 -17.91 4.85 25.64
CA THR A 166 -17.50 5.06 24.26
C THR A 166 -16.10 4.54 23.98
N ILE A 167 -15.82 4.29 22.70
CA ILE A 167 -14.49 3.86 22.23
C ILE A 167 -13.42 4.91 22.60
N ALA A 168 -13.75 6.21 22.52
CA ALA A 168 -12.87 7.29 22.93
C ALA A 168 -12.55 7.22 24.44
N ASP A 169 -13.55 6.92 25.27
CA ASP A 169 -13.38 6.84 26.72
C ASP A 169 -12.33 5.78 27.09
N VAL A 170 -12.34 4.61 26.43
CA VAL A 170 -11.36 3.53 26.66
C VAL A 170 -9.92 4.03 26.50
N VAL A 171 -9.68 4.86 25.48
CA VAL A 171 -8.33 5.40 25.21
C VAL A 171 -7.94 6.44 26.25
N SER A 172 -8.87 7.33 26.63
CA SER A 172 -8.60 8.38 27.62
C SER A 172 -8.53 7.89 29.06
N MET A 173 -9.29 6.84 29.40
CA MET A 173 -9.50 6.33 30.75
C MET A 173 -8.96 4.90 30.89
N LYS A 174 -7.86 4.60 30.19
CA LYS A 174 -7.24 3.27 30.18
C LYS A 174 -6.93 2.78 31.60
N GLU A 175 -6.30 3.60 32.43
CA GLU A 175 -5.92 3.21 33.79
C GLU A 175 -7.15 2.90 34.65
N GLU A 176 -8.22 3.69 34.50
CA GLU A 176 -9.49 3.47 35.20
C GLU A 176 -10.16 2.16 34.76
N LEU A 177 -10.10 1.81 33.48
CA LEU A 177 -10.61 0.53 32.96
C LEU A 177 -9.91 -0.66 33.63
N TYR A 178 -8.58 -0.63 33.72
CA TYR A 178 -7.82 -1.73 34.32
C TYR A 178 -8.00 -1.78 35.84
N THR A 179 -8.05 -0.64 36.53
CA THR A 179 -8.28 -0.60 37.99
C THR A 179 -9.68 -1.10 38.35
N TRP A 180 -10.71 -0.72 37.59
CA TRP A 180 -12.06 -1.28 37.71
C TRP A 180 -12.07 -2.78 37.45
N TRP A 181 -11.39 -3.25 36.40
CA TRP A 181 -11.36 -4.69 36.12
C TRP A 181 -10.74 -5.50 37.26
N HIS A 182 -9.59 -5.07 37.78
CA HIS A 182 -8.92 -5.73 38.90
C HIS A 182 -9.79 -5.78 40.16
N SER A 183 -10.57 -4.72 40.42
CA SER A 183 -11.37 -4.61 41.65
C SER A 183 -12.74 -5.28 41.56
N ALA A 184 -13.39 -5.29 40.39
CA ALA A 184 -14.80 -5.67 40.27
C ALA A 184 -15.11 -6.73 39.19
N ALA A 185 -14.28 -6.88 38.15
CA ALA A 185 -14.64 -7.66 36.96
C ALA A 185 -13.69 -8.81 36.61
N MET A 186 -12.60 -9.01 37.38
CA MET A 186 -11.58 -10.03 37.12
C MET A 186 -12.15 -11.46 37.00
N ASN A 187 -13.21 -11.77 37.74
CA ASN A 187 -13.86 -13.08 37.71
C ASN A 187 -14.94 -13.22 36.62
N ALA A 188 -15.29 -12.13 35.94
CA ALA A 188 -16.43 -12.08 35.02
C ALA A 188 -16.02 -11.77 33.58
N ILE A 189 -14.90 -11.08 33.36
CA ILE A 189 -14.43 -10.66 32.05
C ILE A 189 -12.97 -11.12 31.87
N PRO A 190 -12.67 -11.88 30.81
CA PRO A 190 -11.29 -12.29 30.53
C PRO A 190 -10.38 -11.08 30.24
N LEU A 191 -9.16 -11.11 30.79
CA LEU A 191 -8.15 -10.07 30.57
C LEU A 191 -7.86 -9.84 29.09
N GLY A 192 -7.82 -10.92 28.30
CA GLY A 192 -7.59 -10.84 26.85
C GLY A 192 -8.63 -9.96 26.14
N VAL A 193 -9.90 -10.02 26.55
CA VAL A 193 -10.96 -9.16 25.98
C VAL A 193 -10.67 -7.68 26.25
N LEU A 194 -10.19 -7.33 27.44
CA LEU A 194 -9.81 -5.95 27.76
C LEU A 194 -8.60 -5.47 26.96
N GLN A 195 -7.58 -6.31 26.83
CA GLN A 195 -6.39 -5.97 26.05
C GLN A 195 -6.74 -5.79 24.57
N HIS A 196 -7.58 -6.66 24.01
CA HIS A 196 -8.09 -6.50 22.65
C HIS A 196 -8.94 -5.23 22.49
N LEU A 197 -9.83 -4.95 23.45
CA LEU A 197 -10.64 -3.74 23.46
C LEU A 197 -9.78 -2.48 23.49
N GLU A 198 -8.73 -2.45 24.32
CA GLU A 198 -7.78 -1.34 24.39
C GLU A 198 -7.09 -1.13 23.04
N LEU A 199 -6.49 -2.18 22.48
CA LEU A 199 -5.71 -2.08 21.24
C LEU A 199 -6.57 -1.62 20.07
N VAL A 200 -7.76 -2.20 19.89
CA VAL A 200 -8.67 -1.81 18.81
C VAL A 200 -9.22 -0.40 19.00
N SER A 201 -9.50 0.01 20.25
CA SER A 201 -10.00 1.36 20.53
C SER A 201 -8.93 2.42 20.25
N CYS A 202 -7.68 2.15 20.65
CA CYS A 202 -6.54 3.00 20.32
C CYS A 202 -6.38 3.18 18.81
N ASP A 203 -6.45 2.10 18.02
CA ASP A 203 -6.28 2.20 16.57
C ASP A 203 -7.48 2.88 15.89
N ILE A 204 -8.73 2.63 16.32
CA ILE A 204 -9.92 3.33 15.83
C ILE A 204 -9.80 4.85 16.06
N VAL A 205 -9.43 5.27 17.27
CA VAL A 205 -9.25 6.69 17.60
C VAL A 205 -8.14 7.31 16.75
N ALA A 206 -7.00 6.63 16.62
CA ALA A 206 -5.89 7.09 15.79
C ALA A 206 -6.24 7.14 14.30
N GLN A 207 -7.02 6.20 13.77
CA GLN A 207 -7.50 6.21 12.39
C GLN A 207 -8.46 7.38 12.15
N ASN A 208 -9.40 7.63 13.07
CA ASN A 208 -10.32 8.76 12.97
C ASN A 208 -9.60 10.10 13.01
N ALA A 209 -8.58 10.25 13.86
CA ALA A 209 -7.72 11.43 13.89
C ALA A 209 -6.93 11.62 12.58
N ARG A 210 -6.44 10.53 11.98
CA ARG A 210 -5.79 10.57 10.66
C ARG A 210 -6.79 11.00 9.56
N LYS A 211 -8.03 10.50 9.60
CA LYS A 211 -9.10 10.86 8.65
C LYS A 211 -9.49 12.33 8.76
N SER A 212 -9.71 12.85 9.98
CA SER A 212 -10.04 14.28 10.17
C SER A 212 -8.89 15.18 9.70
N TYR A 213 -7.66 14.86 10.10
CA TYR A 213 -6.48 15.61 9.67
C TYR A 213 -6.31 15.59 8.15
N ARG A 214 -6.63 14.48 7.49
CA ARG A 214 -6.58 14.35 6.03
C ARG A 214 -7.57 15.29 5.33
N ILE A 215 -8.78 15.45 5.88
CA ILE A 215 -9.81 16.37 5.37
C ILE A 215 -9.33 17.82 5.53
N GLU A 216 -8.87 18.20 6.72
CA GLU A 216 -8.33 19.54 6.96
C GLU A 216 -7.15 19.88 6.02
N GLN A 217 -6.26 18.91 5.79
CA GLN A 217 -5.16 19.06 4.85
C GLN A 217 -5.64 19.27 3.41
N HIS A 218 -6.72 18.60 3.00
CA HIS A 218 -7.29 18.75 1.65
C HIS A 218 -7.80 20.17 1.43
N GLU A 219 -8.51 20.73 2.41
CA GLU A 219 -8.98 22.12 2.39
C GLU A 219 -7.84 23.13 2.37
N ARG A 220 -6.68 22.77 2.96
CA ARG A 220 -5.43 23.55 2.91
C ARG A 220 -4.62 23.34 1.62
N GLY A 221 -5.18 22.67 0.61
CA GLY A 221 -4.56 22.50 -0.71
C GLY A 221 -3.61 21.30 -0.84
N ILE A 222 -3.57 20.39 0.13
CA ILE A 222 -2.81 19.14 0.03
C ILE A 222 -3.69 18.04 -0.57
N LEU A 223 -3.70 18.00 -1.90
CA LEU A 223 -4.47 17.04 -2.69
C LEU A 223 -3.71 15.72 -2.84
N ARG A 224 -4.35 14.60 -2.49
CA ARG A 224 -3.80 13.23 -2.65
C ARG A 224 -4.93 12.25 -2.96
N THR A 225 -4.62 11.21 -3.72
CA THR A 225 -5.53 10.13 -4.12
C THR A 225 -5.94 9.26 -2.91
N PRO A 226 -6.88 8.31 -3.08
CA PRO A 226 -7.15 7.30 -2.05
C PRO A 226 -5.91 6.47 -1.65
N GLU A 227 -4.98 6.26 -2.59
CA GLU A 227 -3.67 5.61 -2.38
C GLU A 227 -2.64 6.53 -1.71
N MET A 228 -3.04 7.76 -1.33
CA MET A 228 -2.22 8.77 -0.67
C MET A 228 -1.10 9.38 -1.54
N GLU A 229 -1.13 9.17 -2.85
CA GLU A 229 -0.23 9.83 -3.80
C GLU A 229 -0.65 11.27 -4.05
N ARG A 230 0.31 12.21 -4.06
CA ARG A 230 0.00 13.63 -4.33
C ARG A 230 -0.42 13.82 -5.78
N TYR A 231 -1.49 14.58 -5.98
CA TYR A 231 -1.86 15.11 -7.29
C TYR A 231 -2.00 16.62 -7.21
N TYR A 232 -2.00 17.30 -8.35
CA TYR A 232 -2.11 18.74 -8.44
C TYR A 232 -3.33 19.11 -9.27
N ALA A 233 -4.15 20.01 -8.74
CA ALA A 233 -5.33 20.55 -9.42
C ALA A 233 -5.45 22.04 -9.12
N LEU A 234 -6.08 22.77 -10.04
CA LEU A 234 -6.39 24.19 -9.80
C LEU A 234 -7.46 24.30 -8.70
N PRO A 235 -7.35 25.29 -7.81
CA PRO A 235 -8.38 25.55 -6.82
C PRO A 235 -9.67 26.05 -7.50
N HIS A 236 -10.79 25.91 -6.80
CA HIS A 236 -12.06 26.46 -7.27
C HIS A 236 -12.00 27.99 -7.40
N LEU A 237 -12.59 28.51 -8.47
CA LEU A 237 -12.68 29.94 -8.72
C LEU A 237 -13.71 30.58 -7.78
N ARG A 238 -13.29 31.61 -7.04
CA ARG A 238 -14.17 32.49 -6.23
C ARG A 238 -14.42 33.85 -6.88
N GLY A 239 -13.95 34.06 -8.10
CA GLY A 239 -13.98 35.35 -8.80
C GLY A 239 -13.87 35.19 -10.32
N PRO A 240 -13.52 36.26 -11.07
CA PRO A 240 -13.38 36.18 -12.52
C PRO A 240 -12.25 35.22 -12.89
N SER A 241 -12.47 34.43 -13.94
CA SER A 241 -11.49 33.45 -14.43
C SER A 241 -10.19 34.09 -14.94
N MET A 242 -10.29 35.29 -15.51
CA MET A 242 -9.15 36.06 -16.00
C MET A 242 -8.86 37.25 -15.08
N PRO A 243 -7.58 37.57 -14.83
CA PRO A 243 -7.21 38.70 -13.99
C PRO A 243 -7.54 40.02 -14.67
N VAL A 244 -8.45 40.81 -14.08
CA VAL A 244 -8.81 42.15 -14.58
C VAL A 244 -7.97 43.23 -13.90
N LYS A 245 -8.04 43.33 -12.57
CA LYS A 245 -7.25 44.32 -11.79
C LYS A 245 -5.76 43.98 -11.75
N LEU A 246 -5.43 42.70 -11.89
CA LEU A 246 -4.07 42.17 -11.92
C LEU A 246 -3.63 41.80 -13.35
N ALA A 247 -4.28 42.37 -14.36
CA ALA A 247 -3.90 42.17 -15.76
C ALA A 247 -2.44 42.57 -15.94
N GLN A 248 -1.63 41.65 -16.48
CA GLN A 248 -0.25 41.94 -16.82
C GLN A 248 -0.20 42.85 -18.05
N PRO A 249 0.81 43.73 -18.18
CA PRO A 249 1.00 44.50 -19.40
C PRO A 249 1.16 43.53 -20.58
N SER A 250 0.52 43.86 -21.71
CA SER A 250 0.45 42.94 -22.87
C SER A 250 1.80 42.61 -23.51
N GLY A 251 2.86 43.35 -23.18
CA GLY A 251 4.20 43.24 -23.76
C GLY A 251 4.30 43.75 -25.21
N LYS A 252 3.18 44.06 -25.86
CA LYS A 252 3.15 44.70 -27.19
C LYS A 252 3.25 46.21 -27.05
N TYR A 253 3.99 46.86 -27.95
CA TYR A 253 3.99 48.32 -28.03
C TYR A 253 2.56 48.80 -28.32
N PRO A 254 1.98 49.70 -27.53
CA PRO A 254 0.57 50.04 -27.61
C PRO A 254 0.31 51.07 -28.72
N SER A 255 0.65 50.74 -29.97
CA SER A 255 0.18 51.51 -31.12
C SER A 255 -1.33 51.31 -31.24
N GLY A 256 -2.08 52.38 -31.00
CA GLY A 256 -3.54 52.36 -31.13
C GLY A 256 -3.93 52.08 -32.57
N LYS A 257 -4.96 51.23 -32.75
CA LYS A 257 -5.48 50.87 -34.08
C LYS A 257 -5.83 52.09 -34.96
N PHE A 258 -6.21 53.21 -34.36
CA PHE A 258 -6.49 54.46 -35.06
C PHE A 258 -5.31 55.44 -35.10
N THR A 259 -4.29 55.27 -34.24
CA THR A 259 -3.09 56.12 -34.27
C THR A 259 -2.15 55.75 -35.41
N GLN A 260 -2.08 54.47 -35.75
CA GLN A 260 -1.34 53.95 -36.89
C GLN A 260 -2.28 53.01 -37.64
N MET A 261 -3.04 53.56 -38.60
CA MET A 261 -3.98 52.81 -39.44
C MET A 261 -3.21 51.97 -40.49
N MET A 262 -2.47 50.95 -40.03
CA MET A 262 -1.68 50.05 -40.86
C MET A 262 -2.48 48.83 -41.33
N GLU A 263 -3.41 48.35 -40.49
CA GLU A 263 -4.33 47.25 -40.80
C GLU A 263 -5.72 47.79 -41.18
N ALA A 264 -6.55 46.93 -41.79
CA ALA A 264 -7.91 47.29 -42.16
C ALA A 264 -8.76 47.52 -40.91
N VAL A 265 -8.89 48.79 -40.49
CA VAL A 265 -9.81 49.19 -39.43
C VAL A 265 -11.18 49.42 -40.05
N GLU A 266 -12.18 48.70 -39.56
CA GLU A 266 -13.58 48.90 -39.98
C GLU A 266 -14.08 50.27 -39.50
N ILE A 267 -14.10 51.23 -40.43
CA ILE A 267 -14.67 52.57 -40.22
C ILE A 267 -15.83 52.73 -41.20
N HIS A 268 -17.00 53.06 -40.66
CA HIS A 268 -18.17 53.30 -41.50
C HIS A 268 -17.87 54.40 -42.54
N PRO A 269 -18.22 54.24 -43.83
CA PRO A 269 -17.82 55.19 -44.88
C PRO A 269 -18.18 56.65 -44.61
N LEU A 270 -19.31 56.89 -43.93
CA LEU A 270 -19.76 58.24 -43.51
C LEU A 270 -18.80 58.93 -42.52
N GLN A 271 -18.02 58.16 -41.76
CA GLN A 271 -17.16 58.64 -40.67
C GLN A 271 -15.67 58.61 -41.03
N LYS A 272 -15.33 58.59 -42.32
CA LYS A 272 -13.95 58.41 -42.78
C LYS A 272 -13.04 59.57 -42.34
N PRO A 273 -11.97 59.32 -41.56
CA PRO A 273 -11.10 60.38 -41.05
C PRO A 273 -10.00 60.78 -42.04
N ASP A 274 -9.18 61.77 -41.64
CA ASP A 274 -7.86 62.10 -42.21
C ASP A 274 -7.79 62.45 -43.71
N ALA A 275 -8.83 63.14 -44.21
CA ALA A 275 -8.87 63.70 -45.56
C ALA A 275 -8.96 65.23 -45.57
N ARG A 276 -8.33 65.92 -44.61
CA ARG A 276 -8.42 67.39 -44.41
C ARG A 276 -8.09 68.21 -45.66
N TYR A 277 -7.14 67.74 -46.46
CA TYR A 277 -6.75 68.39 -47.73
C TYR A 277 -7.30 67.66 -48.97
N LYS A 278 -8.32 66.81 -48.77
CA LYS A 278 -9.05 66.06 -49.81
C LYS A 278 -10.55 66.25 -49.58
N HIS A 279 -11.31 65.16 -49.40
CA HIS A 279 -12.77 65.19 -49.28
C HIS A 279 -13.29 65.84 -47.98
N ASN A 280 -12.48 65.92 -46.92
CA ASN A 280 -12.90 66.55 -45.66
C ASN A 280 -12.47 68.03 -45.59
N MET A 281 -11.94 68.62 -46.67
CA MET A 281 -11.64 70.06 -46.73
C MET A 281 -12.92 70.91 -46.75
N TYR A 282 -13.99 70.35 -47.32
CA TYR A 282 -15.32 70.94 -47.38
C TYR A 282 -16.30 69.95 -46.74
N PRO A 283 -16.44 69.96 -45.40
CA PRO A 283 -17.43 69.12 -44.73
C PRO A 283 -18.84 69.51 -45.17
N VAL A 284 -19.71 68.50 -45.29
CA VAL A 284 -21.16 68.66 -45.57
C VAL A 284 -21.88 69.08 -44.29
#